data_AF-A0A7C3VFP8-F1
#
_entry.id   AF-A0A7C3VFP8-F1
#
_cell.length_a   1.000
_cell.length_b   1.000
_cell.length_c   1.000
_cell.angle_alpha   90.00
_cell.angle_beta   90.00
_cell.angle_gamma   90.00
#
_symmetry.space_group_name_H-M   'P 1'
#
loop_
_entity.id
_entity.type
_entity.pdbx_description
1 polymer ?
#
loop_
_entity_poly.entity_id
_entity_poly.type
_entity_poly.pdbx_seq_one_letter_code
_entity_poly.pdbx_strand_id
1 'polypeptide(L)'
;ITFAIFPYAPYSKDLDLKLHRLGYETIMHTPMEPVDTALFPGDGALFISMDKKEIKRKIFTDLSRLPYIDGANNHEGSLFTSDEKKICAAVSDFKKKGLFFVDSLTDNNSYAYRCALLQGIPSAQRDVFIDDKPADGYIENQLKTAAALADKFKRVIVIGHPRRDTVKTLMSEIPALKKEGYKFVPLCEFLR
;
A
#
# COMPACT_ATOMS: atom_id res chain seq x y z
N ILE A 1 -8.01 -2.96 -9.32
CA ILE A 1 -6.89 -3.61 -8.59
C ILE A 1 -5.66 -2.79 -8.88
N THR A 2 -4.90 -2.51 -7.83
CA THR A 2 -3.65 -1.73 -7.88
C THR A 2 -2.51 -2.61 -7.37
N PHE A 3 -1.35 -2.53 -8.01
CA PHE A 3 -0.19 -3.37 -7.64
C PHE A 3 0.85 -2.57 -6.87
N ALA A 4 1.19 -3.03 -5.67
CA ALA A 4 2.27 -2.45 -4.88
C ALA A 4 3.59 -3.18 -5.16
N ILE A 5 4.62 -2.45 -5.57
CA ILE A 5 5.89 -3.01 -6.04
C ILE A 5 7.03 -2.55 -5.13
N PHE A 6 7.81 -3.49 -4.59
CA PHE A 6 9.05 -3.17 -3.86
C PHE A 6 10.07 -2.51 -4.79
N PRO A 7 10.82 -1.48 -4.35
CA PRO A 7 11.80 -0.82 -5.21
C PRO A 7 13.03 -1.67 -5.56
N TYR A 8 13.38 -2.67 -4.74
CA TYR A 8 14.63 -3.44 -4.87
C TYR A 8 14.46 -4.93 -5.14
N ALA A 9 13.25 -5.43 -5.37
CA ALA A 9 13.09 -6.83 -5.76
C ALA A 9 13.70 -7.10 -7.17
N PRO A 10 14.14 -8.34 -7.47
CA PRO A 10 14.91 -8.64 -8.68
C PRO A 10 14.25 -8.22 -10.00
N TYR A 11 12.91 -8.23 -10.05
CA TYR A 11 12.14 -7.94 -11.27
C TYR A 11 11.31 -6.66 -11.17
N SER A 12 11.56 -5.80 -10.18
CA SER A 12 10.71 -4.64 -9.90
C SER A 12 10.52 -3.70 -11.08
N LYS A 13 11.61 -3.33 -11.77
CA LYS A 13 11.56 -2.40 -12.91
C LYS A 13 10.82 -3.00 -14.11
N ASP A 14 11.07 -4.28 -14.40
CA ASP A 14 10.42 -4.98 -15.51
C ASP A 14 8.93 -5.19 -15.22
N LEU A 15 8.59 -5.48 -13.95
CA LEU A 15 7.21 -5.62 -13.49
C LEU A 15 6.45 -4.29 -13.57
N ASP A 16 7.05 -3.19 -13.12
CA ASP A 16 6.47 -1.85 -13.22
C ASP A 16 6.17 -1.49 -14.68
N LEU A 17 7.15 -1.64 -15.58
CA LEU A 17 6.95 -1.40 -17.01
C LEU A 17 5.88 -2.31 -17.62
N LYS A 18 5.85 -3.59 -17.24
CA LYS A 18 4.87 -4.56 -17.78
C LYS A 18 3.45 -4.21 -17.33
N LEU A 19 3.25 -3.92 -16.05
CA LEU A 19 1.95 -3.57 -15.49
C LEU A 19 1.43 -2.25 -16.08
N HIS A 20 2.31 -1.25 -16.20
CA HIS A 20 1.99 0.00 -16.85
C HIS A 20 1.51 -0.20 -18.30
N ARG A 21 2.23 -1.00 -19.11
CA ARG A 21 1.83 -1.33 -20.50
C ARG A 21 0.50 -2.07 -20.59
N LEU A 22 0.13 -2.82 -19.55
CA LEU A 22 -1.15 -3.52 -19.45
C LEU A 22 -2.28 -2.62 -18.92
N GLY A 23 -1.99 -1.36 -18.60
CA GLY A 23 -2.97 -0.40 -18.06
C GLY A 23 -3.33 -0.63 -16.60
N TYR A 24 -2.50 -1.35 -15.84
CA TYR A 24 -2.67 -1.49 -14.40
C TYR A 24 -2.03 -0.32 -13.67
N GLU A 25 -2.72 0.17 -12.64
CA GLU A 25 -2.17 1.13 -11.69
C GLU A 25 -1.11 0.46 -10.82
N THR A 26 0.03 1.13 -10.62
CA THR A 26 1.11 0.66 -9.76
C THR A 26 1.44 1.69 -8.68
N ILE A 27 1.86 1.22 -7.51
CA ILE A 27 2.34 2.05 -6.41
C ILE A 27 3.66 1.51 -5.87
N MET A 28 4.50 2.37 -5.32
CA MET A 28 5.70 1.90 -4.62
C MET A 28 5.33 1.33 -3.25
N HIS A 29 5.68 0.08 -3.02
CA HIS A 29 5.62 -0.55 -1.71
C HIS A 29 6.87 -0.15 -0.93
N THR A 30 6.73 0.86 -0.07
CA THR A 30 7.86 1.53 0.58
C THR A 30 8.25 0.80 1.86
N PRO A 31 9.43 0.16 1.92
CA PRO A 31 9.92 -0.46 3.14
C PRO A 31 10.11 0.57 4.24
N MET A 32 9.63 0.28 5.45
CA MET A 32 9.73 1.18 6.59
C MET A 32 10.03 0.39 7.86
N GLU A 33 10.80 0.99 8.76
CA GLU A 33 11.25 0.35 10.00
C GLU A 33 10.08 -0.11 10.90
N PRO A 34 10.02 -1.40 11.26
CA PRO A 34 9.07 -1.93 12.23
C PRO A 34 9.57 -1.76 13.67
N VAL A 35 8.67 -1.92 14.64
CA VAL A 35 9.02 -1.99 16.08
C VAL A 35 9.84 -3.23 16.39
N ASP A 36 9.53 -4.36 15.74
CA ASP A 36 10.27 -5.61 15.92
C ASP A 36 11.59 -5.56 15.16
N THR A 37 12.69 -5.42 15.92
CA THR A 37 14.05 -5.34 15.38
C THR A 37 14.54 -6.64 14.74
N ALA A 38 13.86 -7.77 14.95
CA ALA A 38 14.20 -9.03 14.29
C ALA A 38 13.70 -9.08 12.84
N LEU A 39 12.73 -8.23 12.48
CA LEU A 39 12.19 -8.15 11.12
C LEU A 39 13.10 -7.35 10.21
N PHE A 40 13.36 -7.89 9.01
CA PHE A 40 13.99 -7.15 7.93
C PHE A 40 12.91 -6.50 7.06
N PRO A 41 12.74 -5.17 7.08
CA PRO A 41 11.71 -4.49 6.28
C PRO A 41 11.96 -4.54 4.77
N GLY A 42 13.18 -4.87 4.34
CA GLY A 42 13.55 -4.91 2.93
C GLY A 42 14.52 -3.80 2.53
N ASP A 43 15.25 -4.08 1.44
CA ASP A 43 16.09 -3.08 0.77
C ASP A 43 15.23 -1.91 0.31
N GLY A 44 15.59 -0.69 0.70
CA GLY A 44 14.64 0.41 0.58
C GLY A 44 14.45 1.20 1.86
N ALA A 45 14.59 0.53 2.99
CA ALA A 45 13.91 0.95 4.20
C ALA A 45 14.24 2.36 4.68
N LEU A 46 13.18 3.06 5.07
CA LEU A 46 13.24 4.30 5.82
C LEU A 46 13.31 3.97 7.31
N PHE A 47 14.27 4.58 8.00
CA PHE A 47 14.52 4.36 9.42
C PHE A 47 14.34 5.66 10.21
N ILE A 48 13.90 5.56 11.47
CA ILE A 48 13.72 6.71 12.36
C ILE A 48 15.04 7.44 12.65
N SER A 49 16.17 6.75 12.51
CA SER A 49 17.51 7.33 12.63
C SER A 49 17.84 8.32 11.51
N MET A 50 17.18 8.22 10.35
CA MET A 50 17.45 9.06 9.19
C MET A 50 16.98 10.49 9.38
N ASP A 51 17.78 11.46 8.95
CA ASP A 51 17.32 12.85 8.87
C ASP A 51 16.39 13.09 7.66
N LYS A 52 15.81 14.29 7.57
CA LYS A 52 14.89 14.64 6.47
C LYS A 52 15.54 14.58 5.08
N LYS A 53 16.84 14.90 4.97
CA LYS A 53 17.57 14.87 3.69
C LYS A 53 17.83 13.43 3.27
N GLU A 54 18.13 12.56 4.22
CA GLU A 54 18.33 11.13 4.01
C GLU A 54 17.05 10.44 3.58
N ILE A 55 15.93 10.69 4.28
CA ILE A 55 14.59 10.20 3.90
C ILE A 55 14.27 10.62 2.45
N LYS A 56 14.42 11.92 2.14
CA LYS A 56 14.19 12.44 0.78
C LYS A 56 15.05 11.73 -0.26
N ARG A 57 16.36 11.63 -0.01
CA ARG A 57 17.31 10.99 -0.92
C ARG A 57 16.93 9.55 -1.16
N LYS A 58 16.54 8.83 -0.09
CA LYS A 58 16.13 7.42 -0.19
C LYS A 58 14.87 7.27 -1.02
N ILE A 59 13.80 8.01 -0.69
CA ILE A 59 12.55 8.00 -1.47
C ILE A 59 12.82 8.31 -2.94
N PHE A 60 13.60 9.35 -3.25
CA PHE A 60 13.84 9.74 -4.64
C PHE A 60 14.68 8.71 -5.41
N THR A 61 15.61 8.04 -4.73
CA THR A 61 16.37 6.92 -5.30
C THR A 61 15.47 5.74 -5.58
N ASP A 62 14.59 5.40 -4.64
CA ASP A 62 13.70 4.24 -4.75
C ASP A 62 12.67 4.45 -5.87
N LEU A 63 12.10 5.65 -5.96
CA LEU A 63 11.22 6.07 -7.06
C LEU A 63 11.90 6.03 -8.42
N SER A 64 13.21 6.33 -8.51
CA SER A 64 13.92 6.27 -9.80
C SER A 64 14.00 4.85 -10.39
N ARG A 65 13.75 3.82 -9.57
CA ARG A 65 13.72 2.42 -9.97
C ARG A 65 12.35 1.97 -10.48
N LEU A 66 11.30 2.73 -10.18
CA LEU A 66 9.90 2.46 -10.49
C LEU A 66 9.28 3.68 -11.22
N PRO A 67 9.65 3.93 -12.48
CA PRO A 67 9.28 5.16 -13.17
C PRO A 67 7.80 5.32 -13.51
N TYR A 68 6.96 4.28 -13.38
CA TYR A 68 5.55 4.31 -13.82
C TYR A 68 4.52 4.27 -12.68
N ILE A 69 4.94 4.50 -11.44
CA ILE A 69 4.01 4.46 -10.29
C ILE A 69 3.14 5.72 -10.17
N ASP A 70 1.93 5.52 -9.65
CA ASP A 70 0.93 6.57 -9.43
C ASP A 70 0.84 7.00 -7.95
N GLY A 71 1.34 6.17 -7.04
CA GLY A 71 1.24 6.37 -5.60
C GLY A 71 2.29 5.61 -4.79
N ALA A 72 2.17 5.64 -3.47
CA ALA A 72 2.96 4.84 -2.56
C ALA A 72 2.13 4.33 -1.37
N ASN A 73 2.55 3.21 -0.79
CA ASN A 73 2.11 2.76 0.53
C ASN A 73 3.30 2.30 1.37
N ASN A 74 3.09 2.08 2.68
CA ASN A 74 4.11 1.49 3.55
C ASN A 74 4.05 -0.05 3.53
N HIS A 75 5.24 -0.66 3.54
CA HIS A 75 5.49 -2.04 3.94
C HIS A 75 6.08 -2.02 5.35
N GLU A 76 5.60 -2.89 6.24
CA GLU A 76 5.93 -2.83 7.66
C GLU A 76 5.71 -1.39 8.20
N GLY A 77 6.71 -0.81 8.86
CA GLY A 77 6.69 0.58 9.25
C GLY A 77 6.04 0.87 10.59
N SER A 78 5.69 -0.14 11.40
CA SER A 78 5.04 0.09 12.70
C SER A 78 5.79 1.08 13.61
N LEU A 79 7.12 1.16 13.51
CA LEU A 79 7.91 2.18 14.21
C LEU A 79 7.97 3.49 13.42
N PHE A 80 8.31 3.43 12.13
CA PHE A 80 8.49 4.63 11.31
C PHE A 80 7.20 5.46 11.15
N THR A 81 6.05 4.81 10.93
CA THR A 81 4.76 5.49 10.76
C THR A 81 4.24 6.08 12.07
N SER A 82 4.74 5.61 13.22
CA SER A 82 4.40 6.12 14.55
C SER A 82 5.22 7.36 14.94
N ASP A 83 6.30 7.67 14.23
CA ASP A 83 7.01 8.95 14.37
C ASP A 83 6.42 9.99 13.41
N GLU A 84 5.58 10.88 13.96
CA GLU A 84 4.91 11.95 13.21
C GLU A 84 5.88 12.79 12.36
N LYS A 85 7.05 13.15 12.89
CA LYS A 85 8.00 14.02 12.18
C LYS A 85 8.61 13.30 10.98
N LYS A 86 8.93 12.02 11.12
CA LYS A 86 9.57 11.21 10.07
C LYS A 86 8.56 10.88 8.97
N ILE A 87 7.38 10.40 9.34
CA ILE A 87 6.36 10.04 8.34
C ILE A 87 5.79 11.27 7.63
N CYS A 88 5.56 12.39 8.32
CA CYS A 88 5.16 13.63 7.64
C CYS A 88 6.23 14.12 6.66
N ALA A 89 7.53 13.91 6.94
CA ALA A 89 8.60 14.25 5.99
C ALA A 89 8.54 13.35 4.74
N ALA A 90 8.37 12.03 4.93
CA ALA A 90 8.23 11.08 3.83
C ALA A 90 7.00 11.38 2.95
N VAL A 91 5.83 11.61 3.56
CA VAL A 91 4.59 12.02 2.89
C VAL A 91 4.79 13.30 2.08
N SER A 92 5.53 14.28 2.62
CA SER A 92 5.87 15.52 1.90
C SER A 92 6.68 15.27 0.65
N ASP A 93 7.60 14.29 0.69
CA ASP A 93 8.43 13.93 -0.45
C ASP A 93 7.64 13.14 -1.50
N PHE A 94 6.68 12.30 -1.12
CA PHE A 94 5.71 11.70 -2.05
C PHE A 94 4.84 12.77 -2.72
N LYS A 95 4.34 13.76 -1.96
CA LYS A 95 3.58 14.89 -2.51
C LYS A 95 4.38 15.66 -3.56
N LYS A 96 5.66 15.95 -3.32
CA LYS A 96 6.54 16.64 -4.29
C LYS A 96 6.71 15.87 -5.61
N LYS A 97 6.44 14.56 -5.60
CA LYS A 97 6.49 13.70 -6.77
C LYS A 97 5.13 13.51 -7.43
N GLY A 98 4.08 14.19 -6.93
CA GLY A 98 2.73 14.10 -7.48
C GLY A 98 2.02 12.78 -7.19
N LEU A 99 2.53 12.00 -6.22
CA LEU A 99 2.00 10.69 -5.85
C LEU A 99 0.87 10.83 -4.84
N PHE A 100 -0.08 9.90 -4.84
CA PHE A 100 -0.98 9.69 -3.70
C PHE A 100 -0.34 8.78 -2.64
N PHE A 101 -0.91 8.73 -1.44
CA PHE A 101 -0.40 7.87 -0.36
C PHE A 101 -1.50 7.03 0.29
N VAL A 102 -1.29 5.71 0.40
CA VAL A 102 -2.15 4.81 1.17
C VAL A 102 -1.40 4.32 2.39
N ASP A 103 -1.98 4.56 3.57
CA ASP A 103 -1.48 4.00 4.81
C ASP A 103 -1.98 2.55 4.94
N SER A 104 -1.06 1.59 4.89
CA SER A 104 -1.34 0.17 5.05
C SER A 104 -1.79 -0.18 6.47
N LEU A 105 -1.66 0.76 7.43
CA LEU A 105 -2.10 0.64 8.82
C LEU A 105 -1.57 -0.64 9.48
N THR A 106 -0.25 -0.75 9.56
CA THR A 106 0.45 -1.87 10.20
C THR A 106 0.48 -1.74 11.73
N ASP A 107 0.31 -0.52 12.25
CA ASP A 107 0.12 -0.23 13.67
C ASP A 107 -0.95 0.87 13.85
N ASN A 108 -1.74 0.77 14.92
CA ASN A 108 -2.84 1.71 15.21
C ASN A 108 -2.34 3.12 15.58
N ASN A 109 -1.06 3.29 15.89
CA ASN A 109 -0.45 4.59 16.20
C ASN A 109 0.13 5.29 14.96
N SER A 110 -0.15 4.80 13.74
CA SER A 110 0.30 5.43 12.50
C SER A 110 -0.21 6.88 12.37
N TYR A 111 0.72 7.82 12.14
CA TYR A 111 0.43 9.19 11.74
C TYR A 111 0.36 9.36 10.21
N ALA A 112 0.59 8.30 9.42
CA ALA A 112 0.83 8.42 7.98
C ALA A 112 -0.37 9.03 7.24
N TYR A 113 -1.57 8.50 7.46
CA TYR A 113 -2.78 9.07 6.87
C TYR A 113 -3.10 10.48 7.36
N ARG A 114 -2.90 10.74 8.66
CA ARG A 114 -3.13 12.09 9.22
C ARG A 114 -2.20 13.12 8.58
N CYS A 115 -0.91 12.79 8.46
CA CYS A 115 0.07 13.60 7.76
C CYS A 115 -0.35 13.83 6.29
N ALA A 116 -0.87 12.79 5.63
CA ALA A 116 -1.32 12.87 4.25
C ALA A 116 -2.51 13.84 4.08
N LEU A 117 -3.53 13.73 4.93
CA LEU A 117 -4.66 14.66 4.95
C LEU A 117 -4.21 16.10 5.22
N LEU A 118 -3.39 16.33 6.24
CA LEU A 118 -2.90 17.66 6.61
C LEU A 118 -2.09 18.33 5.50
N GLN A 119 -1.40 17.53 4.68
CA GLN A 119 -0.62 18.03 3.56
C GLN A 119 -1.42 18.09 2.25
N GLY A 120 -2.69 17.67 2.23
CA GLY A 120 -3.54 17.71 1.04
C GLY A 120 -3.07 16.80 -0.09
N ILE A 121 -2.44 15.67 0.24
CA ILE A 121 -2.15 14.59 -0.72
C ILE A 121 -3.38 13.65 -0.77
N PRO A 122 -3.85 13.22 -1.96
CA PRO A 122 -4.89 12.20 -2.04
C PRO A 122 -4.45 10.97 -1.25
N SER A 123 -5.30 10.51 -0.33
CA SER A 123 -4.89 9.48 0.61
C SER A 123 -6.06 8.70 1.19
N ALA A 124 -5.76 7.51 1.67
CA ALA A 124 -6.68 6.64 2.37
C ALA A 124 -5.92 5.70 3.33
N GLN A 125 -6.67 5.02 4.18
CA GLN A 125 -6.21 3.91 5.00
C GLN A 125 -6.80 2.60 4.51
N ARG A 126 -6.06 1.52 4.74
CA ARG A 126 -6.62 0.17 4.58
C ARG A 126 -7.77 -0.06 5.56
N ASP A 127 -8.86 -0.64 5.07
CA ASP A 127 -9.98 -1.11 5.91
C ASP A 127 -9.81 -2.59 6.31
N VAL A 128 -9.42 -3.46 5.37
CA VAL A 128 -9.31 -4.90 5.60
C VAL A 128 -7.99 -5.45 5.07
N PHE A 129 -7.30 -6.24 5.90
CA PHE A 129 -6.18 -7.07 5.48
C PHE A 129 -6.71 -8.48 5.21
N ILE A 130 -6.61 -8.97 3.97
CA ILE A 130 -7.35 -10.17 3.57
C ILE A 130 -6.59 -11.47 3.81
N ASP A 131 -5.26 -11.41 4.01
CA ASP A 131 -4.43 -12.62 4.04
C ASP A 131 -3.39 -12.66 5.16
N ASP A 132 -3.67 -12.08 6.33
CA ASP A 132 -2.81 -12.24 7.51
C ASP A 132 -2.54 -13.71 7.87
N LYS A 133 -3.49 -14.60 7.54
CA LYS A 133 -3.35 -16.05 7.70
C LYS A 133 -3.42 -16.74 6.33
N PRO A 134 -2.48 -17.63 5.98
CA PRO A 134 -2.49 -18.34 4.70
C PRO A 134 -3.48 -19.51 4.75
N ALA A 135 -4.78 -19.21 4.70
CA ALA A 135 -5.84 -20.21 4.63
C ALA A 135 -7.02 -19.70 3.79
N ASP A 136 -7.43 -20.45 2.77
CA ASP A 136 -8.52 -20.09 1.84
C ASP A 136 -9.76 -19.57 2.58
N GLY A 137 -10.26 -20.31 3.58
CA GLY A 137 -11.44 -19.91 4.35
C GLY A 137 -11.25 -18.64 5.20
N TYR A 138 -10.02 -18.29 5.57
CA TYR A 138 -9.75 -16.99 6.21
C TYR A 138 -9.88 -15.85 5.21
N ILE A 139 -9.31 -16.00 4.02
CA ILE A 139 -9.34 -14.99 2.96
C ILE A 139 -10.78 -14.73 2.49
N GLU A 140 -11.55 -15.79 2.28
CA GLU A 140 -12.99 -15.70 1.96
C GLU A 140 -13.76 -14.91 3.03
N ASN A 141 -13.53 -15.18 4.32
CA ASN A 141 -14.19 -14.48 5.41
C ASN A 141 -13.79 -12.99 5.49
N GLN A 142 -12.53 -12.67 5.20
CA GLN A 142 -12.09 -11.28 5.12
C GLN A 142 -12.72 -10.55 3.93
N LEU A 143 -12.93 -11.21 2.79
CA LEU A 143 -13.65 -10.62 1.66
C LEU A 143 -15.13 -10.38 1.97
N LYS A 144 -15.80 -11.30 2.68
CA LYS A 144 -17.17 -11.08 3.20
C LYS A 144 -17.23 -9.92 4.18
N THR A 145 -16.22 -9.80 5.04
CA THR A 145 -16.08 -8.65 5.95
C THR A 145 -15.93 -7.34 5.19
N ALA A 146 -15.10 -7.32 4.14
CA ALA A 146 -14.93 -6.16 3.28
C ALA A 146 -16.23 -5.78 2.55
N ALA A 147 -16.98 -6.77 2.05
CA ALA A 147 -18.28 -6.55 1.41
C ALA A 147 -19.29 -5.90 2.38
N ALA A 148 -19.42 -6.43 3.60
CA ALA A 148 -20.29 -5.86 4.62
C ALA A 148 -19.89 -4.42 5.03
N LEU A 149 -18.58 -4.14 5.10
CA LEU A 149 -18.08 -2.79 5.33
C LEU A 149 -18.39 -1.86 4.13
N ALA A 150 -18.28 -2.36 2.90
CA ALA A 150 -18.61 -1.60 1.70
C ALA A 150 -20.10 -1.24 1.63
N ASP A 151 -21.00 -2.12 2.08
CA ASP A 151 -22.43 -1.79 2.17
C ASP A 151 -22.70 -0.61 3.11
N LYS A 152 -21.99 -0.60 4.24
CA LYS A 152 -22.09 0.44 5.27
C LYS A 152 -21.43 1.76 4.88
N PHE A 153 -20.20 1.69 4.36
CA PHE A 153 -19.34 2.86 4.12
C PHE A 153 -19.23 3.25 2.64
N LYS A 154 -19.96 2.56 1.76
CA LYS A 154 -20.02 2.72 0.29
C LYS A 154 -18.76 2.35 -0.48
N ARG A 155 -17.59 2.44 0.15
CA ARG A 155 -16.31 2.05 -0.43
C ARG A 155 -15.36 1.61 0.68
N VAL A 156 -14.51 0.64 0.37
CA VAL A 156 -13.44 0.16 1.26
C VAL A 156 -12.18 -0.18 0.48
N ILE A 157 -11.02 -0.12 1.14
CA ILE A 157 -9.74 -0.60 0.66
C ILE A 157 -9.42 -1.94 1.31
N VAL A 158 -9.15 -2.92 0.47
CA VAL A 158 -8.61 -4.22 0.88
C VAL A 158 -7.15 -4.34 0.43
N ILE A 159 -6.31 -4.87 1.32
CA ILE A 159 -4.90 -5.18 1.00
C ILE A 159 -4.67 -6.67 1.23
N GLY A 160 -3.95 -7.30 0.32
CA GLY A 160 -3.43 -8.65 0.45
C GLY A 160 -2.16 -8.81 -0.37
N HIS A 161 -1.53 -9.97 -0.26
CA HIS A 161 -0.28 -10.31 -0.92
C HIS A 161 -0.49 -11.29 -2.08
N PRO A 162 0.42 -11.34 -3.06
CA PRO A 162 0.33 -12.26 -4.20
C PRO A 162 0.72 -13.70 -3.82
N ARG A 163 0.15 -14.24 -2.74
CA ARG A 163 0.33 -15.64 -2.32
C ARG A 163 -0.59 -16.53 -3.14
N ARG A 164 -0.20 -17.80 -3.30
CA ARG A 164 -0.96 -18.79 -4.09
C ARG A 164 -2.42 -18.87 -3.66
N ASP A 165 -2.66 -18.95 -2.36
CA ASP A 165 -3.99 -19.10 -1.77
C ASP A 165 -4.82 -17.81 -1.92
N THR A 166 -4.17 -16.64 -1.74
CA THR A 166 -4.79 -15.34 -1.99
C THR A 166 -5.22 -15.18 -3.44
N VAL A 167 -4.34 -15.49 -4.39
CA VAL A 167 -4.67 -15.39 -5.83
C VAL A 167 -5.78 -16.37 -6.20
N LYS A 168 -5.69 -17.62 -5.75
CA LYS A 168 -6.71 -18.65 -5.98
C LYS A 168 -8.09 -18.19 -5.49
N THR A 169 -8.15 -17.70 -4.25
CA THR A 169 -9.41 -17.23 -3.63
C THR A 169 -9.96 -16.00 -4.36
N LEU A 170 -9.12 -15.03 -4.70
CA LEU A 170 -9.56 -13.84 -5.44
C LEU A 170 -10.09 -14.17 -6.84
N MET A 171 -9.58 -15.22 -7.49
CA MET A 171 -10.07 -15.66 -8.80
C MET A 171 -11.51 -16.19 -8.77
N SER A 172 -11.98 -16.77 -7.65
CA SER A 172 -13.37 -17.19 -7.48
C SER A 172 -14.26 -16.09 -6.90
N GLU A 173 -13.78 -15.38 -5.88
CA GLU A 173 -14.59 -14.44 -5.10
C GLU A 173 -14.85 -13.11 -5.82
N ILE A 174 -13.88 -12.56 -6.56
CA ILE A 174 -14.08 -11.28 -7.27
C ILE A 174 -15.22 -11.38 -8.30
N PRO A 175 -15.31 -12.42 -9.15
CA PRO A 175 -16.45 -12.60 -10.04
C PRO A 175 -17.79 -12.76 -9.31
N ALA A 176 -17.82 -13.43 -8.15
CA ALA A 176 -19.03 -13.60 -7.34
C ALA A 176 -19.52 -12.25 -6.81
N LEU A 177 -18.64 -11.49 -6.15
CA LEU A 177 -18.93 -10.15 -5.63
C LEU A 177 -19.35 -9.18 -6.75
N LYS A 178 -18.76 -9.26 -7.94
CA LYS A 178 -19.21 -8.46 -9.09
C LYS A 178 -20.65 -8.77 -9.50
N LYS A 179 -21.09 -10.03 -9.44
CA LYS A 179 -22.48 -10.42 -9.72
C LYS A 179 -23.45 -9.90 -8.66
N GLU A 180 -22.98 -9.75 -7.43
CA GLU A 180 -23.73 -9.14 -6.32
C GLU A 180 -23.80 -7.61 -6.42
N GLY A 181 -23.08 -6.99 -7.35
CA GLY A 181 -23.13 -5.55 -7.63
C GLY A 181 -21.93 -4.76 -7.15
N TYR A 182 -20.94 -5.40 -6.53
CA TYR A 182 -19.70 -4.73 -6.10
C TYR A 182 -18.83 -4.34 -7.29
N LYS A 183 -18.20 -3.17 -7.21
CA LYS A 183 -17.23 -2.68 -8.20
C LYS A 183 -15.83 -2.67 -7.61
N PHE A 184 -14.88 -3.21 -8.37
CA PHE A 184 -13.46 -3.18 -8.03
C PHE A 184 -12.77 -2.14 -8.90
N VAL A 185 -12.29 -1.08 -8.28
CA VAL A 185 -11.67 0.08 -8.95
C VAL A 185 -10.19 0.21 -8.56
N PRO A 186 -9.34 0.89 -9.35
CA PRO A 186 -8.01 1.31 -8.91
C PRO A 186 -8.09 2.38 -7.81
N LEU A 187 -6.98 2.61 -7.10
CA LEU A 187 -6.91 3.58 -6.01
C LEU A 187 -7.10 5.02 -6.51
N CYS A 188 -6.60 5.40 -7.69
CA CYS A 188 -6.84 6.74 -8.23
C CYS A 188 -8.33 7.05 -8.45
N GLU A 189 -9.16 6.04 -8.72
CA GLU A 189 -10.61 6.20 -8.80
C GLU A 189 -11.24 6.20 -7.40
N PHE A 190 -10.77 5.33 -6.51
CA PHE A 190 -11.23 5.28 -5.12
C PHE A 190 -11.01 6.62 -4.39
N LEU A 191 -9.88 7.29 -4.64
CA LEU A 191 -9.44 8.51 -3.96
C LEU A 191 -10.09 9.80 -4.49
N ARG A 192 -10.96 9.70 -5.50
CA ARG A 192 -11.72 10.84 -6.02
C ARG A 192 -12.99 11.13 -5.20
#